data_AF-A0A8J2W841-F1
#
_entry.id   AF-A0A8J2W841-F1
#
_cell.length_a   1.000
_cell.length_b   1.000
_cell.length_c   1.000
_cell.angle_alpha   90.00
_cell.angle_beta   90.00
_cell.angle_gamma   90.00
#
_symmetry.space_group_name_H-M   'P 1'
#
loop_
_entity.id
_entity.type
_entity.pdbx_description
1 polymer ?
#
loop_
_entity_poly.entity_id
_entity_poly.type
_entity_poly.pdbx_seq_one_letter_code
_entity_poly.pdbx_strand_id
1 'polypeptide(L)'
;MELLLIGVPVWDLAKEHLALGSSTVVTCEMFRFAMKMCSVAVALVERCNQGIKPLPSFSHYVYFLFAPTLIYKDMYPRTKKVRWGVVVGHLLEVAAIIFYNSFLWERFILPYWSNYGKEPTVEAGYVVRGMFACILPGVISFLCGFYLLLHAWHNAFAEMLTFGDRLFYEDWWTTSRFSNYYRAWNRIVHAWLRNHIYQPLAPRAGRALSTFIVFFVSSIAHELILILSFGFFYPVLVVEFGVFGVLMLPLTASGRRFPRLYNLLMWLVLFIGNGLLWSLYAMEYFARKNCPKLETDNFFVPKSWSCPEVVLKPNWAFQNPFNIIY
;
A
#
# COMPACT_ATOMS: atom_id res chain seq x y z
N MET A 1 18.51 -0.09 -18.43
CA MET A 1 17.53 -1.18 -18.22
C MET A 1 16.47 -0.79 -17.20
N GLU A 2 16.84 -0.29 -16.01
CA GLU A 2 15.86 0.19 -14.99
C GLU A 2 14.96 1.33 -15.49
N LEU A 3 15.52 2.29 -16.23
CA LEU A 3 14.73 3.35 -16.87
C LEU A 3 13.72 2.84 -17.90
N LEU A 4 14.01 1.73 -18.58
CA LEU A 4 13.08 1.11 -19.54
C LEU A 4 12.01 0.30 -18.80
N LEU A 5 12.41 -0.43 -17.75
CA LEU A 5 11.51 -1.21 -16.91
C LEU A 5 10.43 -0.34 -16.24
N ILE A 6 10.78 0.90 -15.89
CA ILE A 6 9.82 1.87 -15.33
C ILE A 6 9.16 2.67 -16.45
N GLY A 7 9.92 3.12 -17.44
CA GLY A 7 9.42 4.00 -18.50
C GLY A 7 8.39 3.36 -19.42
N VAL A 8 8.54 2.08 -19.76
CA VAL A 8 7.60 1.39 -20.67
C VAL A 8 6.23 1.17 -20.02
N PRO A 9 6.10 0.57 -18.82
CA PRO A 9 4.79 0.43 -18.19
C PRO A 9 4.13 1.78 -17.88
N VAL A 10 4.90 2.80 -17.48
CA VAL A 10 4.35 4.15 -17.27
C VAL A 10 3.79 4.73 -18.56
N TRP A 11 4.51 4.57 -19.68
CA TRP A 11 4.06 5.04 -20.98
C TRP A 11 2.81 4.30 -21.47
N ASP A 12 2.79 2.97 -21.31
CA ASP A 12 1.66 2.14 -21.72
C ASP A 12 0.44 2.41 -20.84
N LEU A 13 0.59 2.56 -19.53
CA LEU A 13 -0.49 2.96 -18.61
C LEU A 13 -1.01 4.38 -18.89
N ALA A 14 -0.16 5.27 -19.37
CA ALA A 14 -0.57 6.61 -19.77
C ALA A 14 -1.36 6.63 -21.08
N LYS A 15 -1.15 5.63 -21.96
CA LYS A 15 -1.83 5.53 -23.27
C LYS A 15 -3.06 4.64 -23.23
N GLU A 16 -2.98 3.51 -22.57
CA GLU A 16 -4.03 2.53 -22.46
C GLU A 16 -4.70 2.62 -21.10
N HIS A 17 -5.97 3.00 -21.09
CA HIS A 17 -6.78 3.07 -19.88
C HIS A 17 -7.18 1.66 -19.43
N LEU A 18 -6.24 0.95 -18.77
CA LEU A 18 -6.53 -0.31 -18.10
C LEU A 18 -7.54 -0.09 -16.97
N ALA A 19 -8.33 -1.14 -16.68
CA ALA A 19 -9.16 -1.15 -15.49
C ALA A 19 -8.29 -1.04 -14.22
N LEU A 20 -8.83 -0.40 -13.17
CA LEU A 20 -8.11 -0.07 -11.94
C LEU A 20 -7.33 -1.25 -11.37
N GLY A 21 -7.97 -2.42 -11.24
CA GLY A 21 -7.32 -3.63 -10.71
C GLY A 21 -6.13 -4.09 -11.55
N SER A 22 -6.26 -4.09 -12.88
CA SER A 22 -5.17 -4.47 -13.78
C SER A 22 -4.02 -3.46 -13.73
N SER A 23 -4.33 -2.16 -13.69
CA SER A 23 -3.33 -1.10 -13.57
C SER A 23 -2.52 -1.23 -12.27
N THR A 24 -3.20 -1.49 -11.15
CA THR A 24 -2.54 -1.73 -9.86
C THR A 24 -1.62 -2.94 -9.90
N VAL A 25 -2.03 -4.06 -10.51
CA VAL A 25 -1.19 -5.25 -10.62
C VAL A 25 0.09 -4.96 -11.43
N VAL A 26 -0.05 -4.34 -12.61
CA VAL A 26 1.10 -4.00 -13.46
C VAL A 26 2.06 -3.05 -12.74
N THR A 27 1.52 -2.04 -12.06
CA THR A 27 2.33 -1.04 -11.35
C THR A 27 3.06 -1.66 -10.15
N CYS A 28 2.39 -2.49 -9.35
CA CYS A 28 3.03 -3.20 -8.25
C CYS A 28 4.14 -4.15 -8.73
N GLU A 29 3.90 -4.88 -9.82
CA GLU A 29 4.91 -5.75 -10.43
C GLU A 29 6.11 -4.96 -10.96
N MET A 30 5.88 -3.80 -11.59
CA MET A 30 6.95 -2.89 -12.03
C MET A 30 7.87 -2.50 -10.86
N PHE A 31 7.31 -2.04 -9.73
CA PHE A 31 8.10 -1.71 -8.54
C PHE A 31 8.80 -2.95 -7.95
N ARG A 32 8.13 -4.09 -7.89
CA ARG A 32 8.72 -5.35 -7.42
C ARG A 32 9.95 -5.74 -8.24
N PHE A 33 9.85 -5.70 -9.57
CA PHE A 33 10.97 -6.00 -10.46
C PHE A 33 12.10 -4.97 -10.31
N ALA A 34 11.78 -3.67 -10.23
CA ALA A 34 12.80 -2.62 -10.04
C ALA A 34 13.60 -2.83 -8.75
N MET A 35 12.91 -3.12 -7.63
CA MET A 35 13.56 -3.40 -6.35
C MET A 35 14.46 -4.65 -6.40
N LYS A 36 13.99 -5.71 -7.08
CA LYS A 36 14.79 -6.94 -7.27
C LYS A 36 16.02 -6.71 -8.13
N MET A 37 15.89 -5.99 -9.24
CA MET A 37 17.01 -5.62 -10.11
C MET A 37 18.06 -4.83 -9.35
N CYS A 38 17.64 -3.83 -8.59
CA CYS A 38 18.53 -3.04 -7.73
C CYS A 38 19.28 -3.95 -6.73
N SER A 39 18.57 -4.89 -6.09
CA SER A 39 19.19 -5.80 -5.12
C SER A 39 20.27 -6.69 -5.74
N VAL A 40 20.01 -7.23 -6.94
CA VAL A 40 20.98 -8.03 -7.70
C VAL A 40 22.17 -7.18 -8.14
N ALA A 41 21.92 -5.97 -8.67
CA ALA A 41 22.97 -5.07 -9.13
C ALA A 41 23.93 -4.71 -7.99
N VAL A 42 23.40 -4.34 -6.82
CA VAL A 42 24.21 -4.02 -5.64
C VAL A 42 25.06 -5.21 -5.20
N ALA A 43 24.46 -6.41 -5.12
CA ALA A 43 25.19 -7.62 -4.73
C ALA A 43 26.28 -8.00 -5.74
N LEU A 44 26.03 -7.84 -7.04
CA LEU A 44 27.02 -8.13 -8.09
C LEU A 44 28.17 -7.12 -8.09
N VAL A 45 27.90 -5.83 -7.88
CA VAL A 45 28.94 -4.79 -7.78
C VAL A 45 29.88 -5.08 -6.60
N GLU A 46 29.32 -5.41 -5.43
CA GLU A 46 30.12 -5.77 -4.26
C GLU A 46 30.98 -7.02 -4.52
N ARG A 47 30.39 -8.03 -5.15
CA ARG A 47 31.08 -9.27 -5.53
C ARG A 47 32.24 -9.03 -6.51
N CYS A 48 32.02 -8.20 -7.52
CA CYS A 48 33.05 -7.80 -8.49
C CYS A 48 34.19 -7.04 -7.82
N ASN A 49 33.87 -6.12 -6.90
CA ASN A 49 34.88 -5.38 -6.13
C ASN A 49 35.73 -6.30 -5.24
N GLN A 50 35.14 -7.39 -4.72
CA GLN A 50 35.83 -8.39 -3.91
C GLN A 50 36.53 -9.47 -4.75
N GLY A 51 36.42 -9.44 -6.08
CA GLY A 51 37.04 -10.42 -6.99
C GLY A 51 36.49 -11.84 -6.90
N ILE A 52 35.30 -12.03 -6.30
CA ILE A 52 34.73 -13.35 -6.02
C ILE A 52 34.15 -13.95 -7.31
N LYS A 53 34.69 -15.10 -7.74
CA LYS A 53 34.12 -15.98 -8.78
C LYS A 53 33.63 -17.28 -8.11
N PRO A 54 32.53 -17.91 -8.58
CA PRO A 54 31.80 -17.68 -9.83
C PRO A 54 30.67 -16.64 -9.75
N LEU A 55 30.22 -16.13 -10.90
CA LEU A 55 28.99 -15.34 -11.01
C LEU A 55 27.75 -16.24 -10.82
N PRO A 56 26.62 -15.69 -10.34
CA PRO A 56 25.41 -16.48 -10.17
C PRO A 56 24.87 -16.97 -11.50
N SER A 57 24.34 -18.20 -11.50
CA SER A 57 23.74 -18.81 -12.67
C SER A 57 22.43 -18.11 -13.03
N PHE A 58 22.08 -18.12 -14.32
CA PHE A 58 20.79 -17.59 -14.79
C PHE A 58 19.60 -18.28 -14.11
N SER A 59 19.69 -19.59 -13.86
CA SER A 59 18.66 -20.35 -13.15
C SER A 59 18.43 -19.82 -11.72
N HIS A 60 19.51 -19.50 -10.99
CA HIS A 60 19.40 -18.89 -9.66
C HIS A 60 18.77 -17.50 -9.69
N TYR A 61 19.12 -16.70 -10.70
CA TYR A 61 18.53 -15.39 -10.91
C TYR A 61 17.01 -15.48 -11.19
N VAL A 62 16.57 -16.40 -12.07
CA VAL A 62 15.13 -16.64 -12.32
C VAL A 62 14.44 -17.12 -11.04
N TYR A 63 15.05 -18.00 -10.26
CA TYR A 63 14.50 -18.41 -8.97
C TYR A 63 14.30 -17.21 -8.03
N PHE A 64 15.29 -16.32 -7.92
CA PHE A 64 15.18 -15.09 -7.13
C PHE A 64 14.05 -14.18 -7.62
N LEU A 65 13.83 -14.06 -8.94
CA LEU A 65 12.74 -13.24 -9.48
C LEU A 65 11.37 -13.68 -8.97
N PHE A 66 11.13 -14.97 -8.77
CA PHE A 66 9.86 -15.49 -8.25
C PHE A 66 9.84 -15.69 -6.73
N ALA A 67 10.98 -15.79 -6.06
CA ALA A 67 11.04 -15.96 -4.61
C ALA A 67 10.35 -14.79 -3.87
N PRO A 68 9.62 -15.04 -2.77
CA PRO A 68 8.92 -14.00 -2.00
C PRO A 68 9.88 -13.21 -1.10
N THR A 69 10.94 -12.67 -1.68
CA THR A 69 11.93 -11.80 -1.04
C THR A 69 12.43 -10.77 -2.04
N LEU A 70 12.83 -9.60 -1.55
CA LEU A 70 13.43 -8.53 -2.36
C LEU A 70 14.94 -8.45 -2.18
N ILE A 71 15.53 -9.23 -1.27
CA ILE A 71 16.98 -9.24 -1.01
C ILE A 71 17.62 -10.39 -1.76
N TYR A 72 18.52 -10.07 -2.68
CA TYR A 72 19.34 -11.06 -3.37
C TYR A 72 20.37 -11.69 -2.40
N LYS A 73 20.44 -13.02 -2.40
CA LYS A 73 21.45 -13.82 -1.69
C LYS A 73 21.85 -14.99 -2.58
N ASP A 74 23.10 -15.45 -2.42
CA ASP A 74 23.60 -16.59 -3.20
C ASP A 74 23.00 -17.93 -2.76
N MET A 75 22.63 -18.03 -1.49
CA MET A 75 21.97 -19.21 -0.94
C MET A 75 20.77 -18.78 -0.10
N TYR A 76 19.64 -19.42 -0.37
CA TYR A 76 18.43 -19.29 0.43
C TYR A 76 18.18 -20.60 1.19
N PRO A 77 17.65 -20.54 2.42
CA PRO A 77 17.19 -21.75 3.09
C PRO A 77 16.07 -22.40 2.24
N ARG A 78 16.15 -23.72 2.05
CA ARG A 78 15.20 -24.48 1.23
C ARG A 78 14.52 -25.61 1.99
N THR A 79 13.27 -25.87 1.66
CA THR A 79 12.52 -27.03 2.16
C THR A 79 12.78 -28.27 1.29
N LYS A 80 12.63 -29.46 1.87
CA LYS A 80 12.94 -30.73 1.18
C LYS A 80 11.92 -31.15 0.11
N LYS A 81 10.65 -30.77 0.30
CA LYS A 81 9.53 -31.16 -0.57
C LYS A 81 8.49 -30.05 -0.64
N VAL A 82 7.76 -30.01 -1.75
CA VAL A 82 6.58 -29.16 -1.95
C VAL A 82 5.35 -29.89 -1.41
N ARG A 83 4.59 -29.26 -0.52
CA ARG A 83 3.30 -29.76 -0.02
C ARG A 83 2.16 -29.09 -0.80
N TRP A 84 1.74 -29.71 -1.90
CA TRP A 84 0.70 -29.15 -2.78
C TRP A 84 -0.64 -28.88 -2.09
N GLY A 85 -1.02 -29.65 -1.08
CA GLY A 85 -2.24 -29.37 -0.29
C GLY A 85 -2.18 -28.01 0.42
N VAL A 86 -0.99 -27.61 0.90
CA VAL A 86 -0.78 -26.28 1.52
C VAL A 86 -0.82 -25.19 0.47
N VAL A 87 -0.22 -25.42 -0.71
CA VAL A 87 -0.27 -24.48 -1.84
C VAL A 87 -1.71 -24.22 -2.26
N VAL A 88 -2.48 -25.29 -2.52
CA VAL A 88 -3.88 -25.17 -2.94
C VAL A 88 -4.72 -24.51 -1.85
N GLY A 89 -4.50 -24.84 -0.57
CA GLY A 89 -5.17 -24.19 0.55
C GLY A 89 -4.97 -22.67 0.54
N HIS A 90 -3.72 -22.21 0.45
CA HIS A 90 -3.42 -20.77 0.39
C HIS A 90 -3.95 -20.09 -0.89
N LEU A 91 -3.93 -20.78 -2.05
CA LEU A 91 -4.52 -20.21 -3.27
C LEU A 91 -6.04 -20.07 -3.19
N LEU A 92 -6.73 -21.00 -2.51
CA LEU A 92 -8.15 -20.89 -2.22
C LEU A 92 -8.45 -19.75 -1.24
N GLU A 93 -7.61 -19.55 -0.21
CA GLU A 93 -7.69 -18.40 0.68
C GLU A 93 -7.55 -17.08 -0.09
N VAL A 94 -6.59 -16.98 -1.02
CA VAL A 94 -6.42 -15.81 -1.89
C VAL A 94 -7.69 -15.55 -2.69
N ALA A 95 -8.23 -16.58 -3.37
CA ALA A 95 -9.46 -16.42 -4.16
C ALA A 95 -10.64 -15.96 -3.28
N ALA A 96 -10.84 -16.59 -2.12
CA ALA A 96 -11.91 -16.23 -1.19
C ALA A 96 -11.80 -14.77 -0.71
N ILE A 97 -10.60 -14.29 -0.41
CA ILE A 97 -10.40 -12.91 0.04
C ILE A 97 -10.59 -11.90 -1.09
N ILE A 98 -10.22 -12.23 -2.33
CA ILE A 98 -10.52 -11.38 -3.49
C ILE A 98 -12.05 -11.20 -3.62
N PHE A 99 -12.81 -12.30 -3.61
CA PHE A 99 -14.27 -12.24 -3.66
C PHE A 99 -14.86 -11.45 -2.48
N TYR A 100 -14.34 -11.67 -1.27
CA TYR A 100 -14.79 -10.96 -0.08
C TYR A 100 -14.53 -9.44 -0.16
N ASN A 101 -13.34 -9.03 -0.64
CA ASN A 101 -13.05 -7.62 -0.86
C ASN A 101 -13.92 -6.98 -1.96
N SER A 102 -14.21 -7.71 -3.04
CA SER A 102 -15.17 -7.25 -4.06
C SER A 102 -16.56 -7.03 -3.45
N PHE A 103 -17.02 -7.96 -2.61
CA PHE A 103 -18.28 -7.82 -1.89
C PHE A 103 -18.27 -6.61 -0.95
N LEU A 104 -17.19 -6.40 -0.19
CA LEU A 104 -17.08 -5.23 0.71
C LEU A 104 -17.19 -3.91 -0.07
N TRP A 105 -16.50 -3.83 -1.21
CA TRP A 105 -16.53 -2.65 -2.07
C TRP A 105 -17.94 -2.40 -2.63
N GLU A 106 -18.56 -3.43 -3.21
CA GLU A 106 -19.89 -3.32 -3.80
C GLU A 106 -20.97 -2.97 -2.78
N ARG A 107 -20.91 -3.59 -1.59
CA ARG A 107 -21.96 -3.46 -0.58
C ARG A 107 -21.82 -2.24 0.30
N PHE A 108 -20.60 -1.81 0.61
CA PHE A 108 -20.36 -0.77 1.63
C PHE A 108 -19.72 0.50 1.11
N ILE A 109 -18.92 0.46 0.03
CA ILE A 109 -18.24 1.65 -0.49
C ILE A 109 -19.02 2.27 -1.65
N LEU A 110 -19.40 1.47 -2.65
CA LEU A 110 -20.11 1.94 -3.84
C LEU A 110 -21.41 2.71 -3.55
N PRO A 111 -22.27 2.32 -2.58
CA PRO A 111 -23.53 3.03 -2.34
C PRO A 111 -23.36 4.49 -1.96
N TYR A 112 -22.23 4.85 -1.33
CA TYR A 112 -21.96 6.23 -0.90
C TYR A 112 -21.33 7.08 -2.02
N TRP A 113 -20.44 6.48 -2.83
CA TRP A 113 -19.61 7.27 -3.76
C TRP A 113 -20.01 7.14 -5.22
N SER A 114 -20.73 6.09 -5.63
CA SER A 114 -21.05 5.85 -7.05
C SER A 114 -21.84 6.97 -7.73
N ASN A 115 -22.67 7.69 -6.97
CA ASN A 115 -23.45 8.83 -7.43
C ASN A 115 -22.79 10.19 -7.18
N TYR A 116 -21.61 10.21 -6.55
CA TYR A 116 -20.91 11.45 -6.23
C TYR A 116 -20.52 12.19 -7.51
N GLY A 117 -20.93 13.46 -7.64
CA GLY A 117 -20.72 14.28 -8.84
C GLY A 117 -21.79 14.16 -9.93
N LYS A 118 -22.87 13.40 -9.72
CA LYS A 118 -24.04 13.42 -10.63
C LYS A 118 -24.94 14.63 -10.38
N GLU A 119 -25.07 15.03 -9.13
CA GLU A 119 -25.77 16.26 -8.73
C GLU A 119 -24.76 17.41 -8.64
N PRO A 120 -25.18 18.67 -8.89
CA PRO A 120 -24.26 19.82 -8.89
C PRO A 120 -23.79 20.22 -7.49
N THR A 121 -24.56 19.90 -6.45
CA THR A 121 -24.28 20.26 -5.06
C THR A 121 -24.36 19.02 -4.17
N VAL A 122 -23.55 18.99 -3.11
CA VAL A 122 -23.61 17.94 -2.08
C VAL A 122 -23.51 18.57 -0.70
N GLU A 123 -24.26 18.05 0.25
CA GLU A 123 -24.14 18.51 1.64
C GLU A 123 -22.83 18.01 2.27
N ALA A 124 -22.10 18.88 2.95
CA ALA A 124 -20.90 18.48 3.71
C ALA A 124 -21.19 17.35 4.72
N GLY A 125 -22.39 17.34 5.30
CA GLY A 125 -22.83 16.27 6.21
C GLY A 125 -23.01 14.91 5.54
N TYR A 126 -23.27 14.84 4.23
CA TYR A 126 -23.27 13.59 3.47
C TYR A 126 -21.84 13.07 3.29
N VAL A 127 -20.90 13.95 2.93
CA VAL A 127 -19.48 13.62 2.74
C VAL A 127 -18.87 13.04 4.03
N VAL A 128 -19.06 13.72 5.16
CA VAL A 128 -18.56 13.25 6.47
C VAL A 128 -19.18 11.91 6.86
N ARG A 129 -20.48 11.72 6.61
CA ARG A 129 -21.16 10.43 6.87
C ARG A 129 -20.59 9.31 5.99
N GLY A 130 -20.34 9.59 4.71
CA GLY A 130 -19.69 8.65 3.79
C GLY A 130 -18.30 8.26 4.26
N MET A 131 -17.47 9.22 4.67
CA MET A 131 -16.13 8.98 5.21
C MET A 131 -16.19 8.08 6.45
N PHE A 132 -17.08 8.38 7.39
CA PHE A 132 -17.25 7.58 8.60
C PHE A 132 -17.75 6.16 8.29
N ALA A 133 -18.69 6.03 7.36
CA ALA A 133 -19.21 4.73 6.91
C ALA A 133 -18.12 3.86 6.26
N CYS A 134 -17.09 4.45 5.67
CA CYS A 134 -15.97 3.75 5.05
C CYS A 134 -14.90 3.27 6.05
N ILE A 135 -14.92 3.71 7.32
CA ILE A 135 -13.91 3.32 8.32
C ILE A 135 -13.87 1.81 8.53
N LEU A 136 -15.02 1.19 8.82
CA LEU A 136 -15.07 -0.24 9.10
C LEU A 136 -14.77 -1.10 7.85
N PRO A 137 -15.40 -0.87 6.68
CA PRO A 137 -15.05 -1.60 5.46
C PRO A 137 -13.59 -1.37 5.04
N GLY A 138 -13.06 -0.15 5.21
CA GLY A 138 -11.69 0.20 4.86
C GLY A 138 -10.66 -0.55 5.69
N VAL A 139 -10.84 -0.62 7.01
CA VAL A 139 -9.91 -1.39 7.86
C VAL A 139 -10.03 -2.90 7.63
N ILE A 140 -11.23 -3.43 7.40
CA ILE A 140 -11.41 -4.85 7.07
C ILE A 140 -10.71 -5.16 5.75
N SER A 141 -10.90 -4.32 4.73
CA SER A 141 -10.26 -4.47 3.43
C SER A 141 -8.72 -4.42 3.53
N PHE A 142 -8.19 -3.51 4.35
CA PHE A 142 -6.76 -3.43 4.66
C PHE A 142 -6.22 -4.71 5.32
N LEU A 143 -6.91 -5.25 6.32
CA LEU A 143 -6.54 -6.52 6.98
C LEU A 143 -6.64 -7.72 6.03
N CYS A 144 -7.67 -7.74 5.18
CA CYS A 144 -7.84 -8.73 4.13
C CYS A 144 -6.69 -8.67 3.12
N GLY A 145 -6.32 -7.47 2.65
CA GLY A 145 -5.19 -7.26 1.74
C GLY A 145 -3.85 -7.68 2.36
N PHE A 146 -3.65 -7.37 3.64
CA PHE A 146 -2.50 -7.86 4.41
C PHE A 146 -2.41 -9.37 4.42
N TYR A 147 -3.48 -10.05 4.84
CA TYR A 147 -3.49 -11.51 4.92
C TYR A 147 -3.33 -12.13 3.53
N LEU A 148 -4.07 -11.64 2.54
CA LEU A 148 -4.00 -12.12 1.16
C LEU A 148 -2.57 -12.08 0.64
N LEU A 149 -1.88 -10.94 0.74
CA LEU A 149 -0.56 -10.77 0.14
C LEU A 149 0.56 -11.35 1.02
N LEU A 150 0.63 -10.91 2.29
CA LEU A 150 1.76 -11.21 3.16
C LEU A 150 1.69 -12.59 3.80
N HIS A 151 0.48 -13.16 3.94
CA HIS A 151 0.30 -14.50 4.44
C HIS A 151 0.07 -15.50 3.30
N ALA A 152 -1.11 -15.49 2.68
CA ALA A 152 -1.53 -16.55 1.77
C ALA A 152 -0.71 -16.58 0.47
N TRP A 153 -0.59 -15.46 -0.23
CA TRP A 153 0.13 -15.38 -1.51
C TRP A 153 1.63 -15.68 -1.35
N HIS A 154 2.32 -15.02 -0.42
CA HIS A 154 3.74 -15.29 -0.20
C HIS A 154 4.02 -16.70 0.31
N ASN A 155 3.17 -17.29 1.17
CA ASN A 155 3.36 -18.68 1.59
C ASN A 155 3.07 -19.69 0.47
N ALA A 156 2.07 -19.43 -0.39
CA ALA A 156 1.82 -20.26 -1.56
C ALA A 156 3.05 -20.29 -2.49
N PHE A 157 3.60 -19.11 -2.83
CA PHE A 157 4.82 -19.02 -3.64
C PHE A 157 6.05 -19.59 -2.93
N ALA A 158 6.19 -19.37 -1.62
CA ALA A 158 7.29 -19.95 -0.85
C ALA A 158 7.25 -21.47 -0.85
N GLU A 159 6.07 -22.08 -0.69
CA GLU A 159 5.91 -23.52 -0.72
C GLU A 159 6.17 -24.08 -2.13
N MET A 160 5.62 -23.47 -3.18
CA MET A 160 5.86 -23.87 -4.58
C MET A 160 7.35 -23.84 -4.95
N LEU A 161 8.06 -22.81 -4.49
CA LEU A 161 9.49 -22.62 -4.77
C LEU A 161 10.40 -23.33 -3.77
N THR A 162 9.88 -24.06 -2.77
CA THR A 162 10.66 -24.63 -1.66
C THR A 162 11.47 -23.60 -0.86
N PHE A 163 11.01 -22.34 -0.82
CA PHE A 163 11.63 -21.27 -0.06
C PHE A 163 11.36 -21.43 1.44
N GLY A 164 12.44 -21.48 2.23
CA GLY A 164 12.39 -21.76 3.67
C GLY A 164 12.30 -20.53 4.57
N ASP A 165 12.65 -19.33 4.09
CA ASP A 165 12.61 -18.09 4.88
C ASP A 165 11.21 -17.47 4.78
N ARG A 166 10.29 -17.91 5.65
CA ARG A 166 8.86 -17.55 5.56
C ARG A 166 8.43 -16.44 6.51
N LEU A 167 9.39 -15.70 7.09
CA LEU A 167 9.11 -14.64 8.04
C LEU A 167 8.83 -13.31 7.33
N PHE A 168 7.66 -13.22 6.69
CA PHE A 168 7.24 -12.07 5.89
C PHE A 168 6.72 -10.90 6.73
N TYR A 169 6.23 -11.17 7.93
CA TYR A 169 5.73 -10.20 8.90
C TYR A 169 5.89 -10.74 10.33
N GLU A 170 5.74 -9.87 11.33
CA GLU A 170 5.72 -10.19 12.76
C GLU A 170 4.42 -9.66 13.40
N ASP A 171 4.27 -9.80 14.72
CA ASP A 171 3.07 -9.43 15.50
C ASP A 171 2.85 -7.90 15.60
N TRP A 172 2.74 -7.22 14.45
CA TRP A 172 2.65 -5.76 14.32
C TRP A 172 1.42 -5.19 15.04
N TRP A 173 0.34 -5.97 15.15
CA TRP A 173 -0.93 -5.57 15.75
C TRP A 173 -0.87 -5.38 17.27
N THR A 174 0.11 -5.99 17.94
CA THR A 174 0.29 -5.86 19.40
C THR A 174 1.29 -4.75 19.77
N THR A 175 1.88 -4.08 18.78
CA THR A 175 2.93 -3.12 19.04
C THR A 175 2.39 -1.81 19.59
N SER A 176 3.11 -1.20 20.53
CA SER A 176 2.76 0.11 21.13
C SER A 176 3.61 1.26 20.59
N ARG A 177 4.46 0.99 19.60
CA ARG A 177 5.41 1.93 19.00
C ARG A 177 5.29 1.89 17.49
N PHE A 178 5.07 3.03 16.86
CA PHE A 178 4.97 3.10 15.40
C PHE A 178 6.25 2.61 14.70
N SER A 179 7.41 2.85 15.31
CA SER A 179 8.67 2.30 14.80
C SER A 179 8.72 0.78 14.77
N ASN A 180 8.04 0.08 15.68
CA ASN A 180 7.95 -1.38 15.65
C ASN A 180 6.92 -1.84 14.61
N TYR A 181 5.77 -1.15 14.53
CA TYR A 181 4.74 -1.40 13.50
C TYR A 181 5.33 -1.43 12.08
N TYR A 182 6.04 -0.38 11.67
CA TYR A 182 6.62 -0.30 10.31
C TYR A 182 7.68 -1.38 10.02
N ARG A 183 8.35 -1.90 11.05
CA ARG A 183 9.34 -2.98 10.92
C ARG A 183 8.68 -4.36 10.84
N ALA A 184 7.59 -4.54 11.57
CA ALA A 184 6.91 -5.82 11.72
C ALA A 184 5.85 -6.07 10.62
N TRP A 185 5.21 -5.01 10.10
CA TRP A 185 4.10 -5.11 9.13
C TRP A 185 4.50 -5.84 7.84
N ASN A 186 5.51 -5.34 7.13
CA ASN A 186 5.99 -5.93 5.89
C ASN A 186 7.52 -6.00 5.93
N ARG A 187 8.03 -7.14 6.43
CA ARG A 187 9.46 -7.35 6.59
C ARG A 187 10.21 -7.41 5.27
N ILE A 188 9.55 -7.85 4.19
CA ILE A 188 10.17 -7.97 2.86
C ILE A 188 10.60 -6.59 2.36
N VAL A 189 9.66 -5.64 2.32
CA VAL A 189 9.94 -4.26 1.87
C VAL A 189 10.80 -3.52 2.88
N HIS A 190 10.53 -3.68 4.19
CA HIS A 190 11.34 -3.05 5.22
C HIS A 190 12.81 -3.50 5.16
N ALA A 191 13.10 -4.79 4.93
CA ALA A 191 14.47 -5.28 4.77
C ALA A 191 15.17 -4.66 3.56
N TRP A 192 14.46 -4.49 2.44
CA TRP A 192 14.99 -3.83 1.26
C TRP A 192 15.33 -2.36 1.52
N LEU A 193 14.38 -1.60 2.09
CA LEU A 193 14.59 -0.19 2.44
C LEU A 193 15.73 -0.01 3.44
N ARG A 194 15.82 -0.91 4.42
CA ARG A 194 16.89 -0.91 5.42
C ARG A 194 18.26 -1.13 4.77
N ASN A 195 18.39 -2.15 3.93
CA ASN A 195 19.69 -2.57 3.41
C ASN A 195 20.19 -1.66 2.29
N HIS A 196 19.29 -1.20 1.40
CA HIS A 196 19.68 -0.44 0.21
C HIS A 196 19.63 1.08 0.41
N ILE A 197 18.85 1.59 1.36
CA ILE A 197 18.72 3.04 1.61
C ILE A 197 19.24 3.41 2.99
N TYR A 198 18.69 2.84 4.06
CA TYR A 198 19.01 3.27 5.42
C TYR A 198 20.46 2.99 5.82
N GLN A 199 20.94 1.77 5.65
CA GLN A 199 22.27 1.34 6.11
C GLN A 199 23.42 2.11 5.44
N PRO A 200 23.42 2.34 4.12
CA PRO A 200 24.46 3.14 3.46
C PRO A 200 24.42 4.63 3.88
N LEU A 201 23.22 5.15 4.18
CA LEU A 201 23.00 6.56 4.46
C LEU A 201 23.23 6.94 5.93
N ALA A 202 22.88 6.05 6.87
CA ALA A 202 22.93 6.30 8.31
C ALA A 202 24.29 6.78 8.84
N PRO A 203 25.44 6.23 8.40
CA PRO A 203 26.75 6.71 8.82
C PRO A 203 27.10 8.12 8.31
N ARG A 204 26.50 8.56 7.19
CA ARG A 204 26.83 9.82 6.51
C ARG A 204 25.89 10.97 6.88
N ALA A 205 24.59 10.68 6.92
CA ALA A 205 23.54 11.67 7.12
C ALA A 205 22.96 11.67 8.55
N GLY A 206 23.32 10.68 9.37
CA GLY A 206 22.75 10.49 10.70
C GLY A 206 21.39 9.78 10.70
N ARG A 207 20.97 9.29 11.86
CA ARG A 207 19.79 8.41 12.01
C ARG A 207 18.47 9.11 11.66
N ALA A 208 18.31 10.36 12.09
CA ALA A 208 17.05 11.10 11.89
C ALA A 208 16.80 11.37 10.40
N LEU A 209 17.77 11.97 9.70
CA LEU A 209 17.68 12.27 8.28
C LEU A 209 17.55 10.98 7.43
N SER A 210 18.29 9.92 7.78
CA SER A 210 18.16 8.63 7.08
C SER A 210 16.79 7.99 7.26
N THR A 211 16.19 8.12 8.45
CA THR A 211 14.81 7.66 8.70
C THR A 211 13.84 8.46 7.86
N PHE A 212 13.92 9.79 7.89
CA PHE A 212 13.07 10.67 7.09
C PHE A 212 13.14 10.33 5.59
N ILE A 213 14.34 10.18 5.04
CA ILE A 213 14.55 9.84 3.62
C ILE A 213 13.91 8.49 3.27
N VAL A 214 14.05 7.46 4.12
CA VAL A 214 13.40 6.16 3.89
C VAL A 214 11.89 6.28 3.87
N PHE A 215 11.31 7.02 4.82
CA PHE A 215 9.85 7.25 4.87
C PHE A 215 9.37 8.04 3.66
N PHE A 216 10.10 9.07 3.25
CA PHE A 216 9.77 9.90 2.09
C PHE A 216 9.84 9.13 0.77
N VAL A 217 10.89 8.34 0.56
CA VAL A 217 11.00 7.46 -0.61
C VAL A 217 9.85 6.44 -0.63
N SER A 218 9.54 5.86 0.53
CA SER A 218 8.42 4.91 0.66
C SER A 218 7.08 5.60 0.38
N SER A 219 6.82 6.79 0.93
CA SER A 219 5.55 7.50 0.73
C SER A 219 5.33 7.87 -0.73
N ILE A 220 6.36 8.37 -1.41
CA ILE A 220 6.31 8.67 -2.85
C ILE A 220 6.06 7.39 -3.65
N ALA A 221 6.75 6.29 -3.34
CA ALA A 221 6.56 5.04 -4.07
C ALA A 221 5.10 4.54 -3.97
N HIS A 222 4.48 4.61 -2.79
CA HIS A 222 3.08 4.23 -2.64
C HIS A 222 2.15 5.18 -3.40
N GLU A 223 2.40 6.50 -3.35
CA GLU A 223 1.61 7.45 -4.11
C GLU A 223 1.74 7.25 -5.61
N LEU A 224 2.95 6.97 -6.12
CA LEU A 224 3.16 6.65 -7.53
C LEU A 224 2.37 5.41 -7.96
N ILE A 225 2.28 4.39 -7.09
CA ILE A 225 1.44 3.23 -7.35
C ILE A 225 -0.02 3.66 -7.53
N LEU A 226 -0.54 4.52 -6.65
CA LEU A 226 -1.91 5.01 -6.73
C LEU A 226 -2.13 5.92 -7.94
N ILE A 227 -1.21 6.84 -8.22
CA ILE A 227 -1.28 7.75 -9.36
C ILE A 227 -1.39 6.97 -10.68
N LEU A 228 -0.51 5.99 -10.88
CA LEU A 228 -0.51 5.18 -12.09
C LEU A 228 -1.72 4.24 -12.15
N SER A 229 -2.20 3.76 -10.99
CA SER A 229 -3.39 2.92 -10.89
C SER A 229 -4.67 3.67 -11.26
N PHE A 230 -4.87 4.86 -10.68
CA PHE A 230 -6.09 5.65 -10.79
C PHE A 230 -6.10 6.62 -11.97
N GLY A 231 -4.92 7.02 -12.47
CA GLY A 231 -4.78 7.98 -13.56
C GLY A 231 -4.95 9.45 -13.14
N PHE A 232 -4.79 9.77 -11.85
CA PHE A 232 -4.82 11.13 -11.32
C PHE A 232 -3.90 11.29 -10.12
N PHE A 233 -3.50 12.53 -9.82
CA PHE A 233 -2.71 12.86 -8.63
C PHE A 233 -3.62 13.29 -7.48
N TYR A 234 -3.58 12.54 -6.36
CA TYR A 234 -4.31 12.92 -5.16
C TYR A 234 -3.54 12.47 -3.89
N PRO A 235 -2.68 13.34 -3.33
CA PRO A 235 -1.60 12.95 -2.40
C PRO A 235 -2.03 12.68 -0.96
N VAL A 236 -3.19 12.06 -0.77
CA VAL A 236 -3.73 11.70 0.56
C VAL A 236 -2.79 10.72 1.26
N LEU A 237 -2.29 9.70 0.55
CA LEU A 237 -1.43 8.70 1.15
C LEU A 237 -0.04 9.26 1.52
N VAL A 238 0.52 10.18 0.72
CA VAL A 238 1.75 10.89 1.10
C VAL A 238 1.57 11.66 2.40
N VAL A 239 0.44 12.34 2.58
CA VAL A 239 0.16 13.10 3.79
C VAL A 239 -0.03 12.15 4.98
N GLU A 240 -0.85 11.11 4.85
CA GLU A 240 -1.09 10.14 5.92
C GLU A 240 0.16 9.34 6.31
N PHE A 241 0.77 8.64 5.36
CA PHE A 241 1.92 7.78 5.64
C PHE A 241 3.21 8.58 5.85
N GLY A 242 3.44 9.62 5.02
CA GLY A 242 4.66 10.41 5.07
C GLY A 242 4.69 11.42 6.23
N VAL A 243 3.66 12.28 6.34
CA VAL A 243 3.64 13.34 7.37
C VAL A 243 3.20 12.78 8.71
N PHE A 244 2.00 12.19 8.80
CA PHE A 244 1.51 11.66 10.07
C PHE A 244 2.34 10.45 10.53
N GLY A 245 2.76 9.58 9.62
CA GLY A 245 3.60 8.43 9.95
C GLY A 245 4.93 8.83 10.59
N VAL A 246 5.62 9.86 10.06
CA VAL A 246 6.87 10.37 10.65
C VAL A 246 6.61 11.10 11.96
N LEU A 247 5.53 11.90 12.06
CA LEU A 247 5.13 12.59 13.29
C LEU A 247 4.86 11.61 14.44
N MET A 248 4.28 10.44 14.15
CA MET A 248 3.96 9.43 15.17
C MET A 248 5.18 8.70 15.73
N LEU A 249 6.34 8.74 15.06
CA LEU A 249 7.57 8.09 15.53
C LEU A 249 8.06 8.65 16.88
N PRO A 250 8.30 9.96 17.06
CA PRO A 250 8.69 10.53 18.35
C PRO A 250 7.54 10.47 19.37
N LEU A 251 6.29 10.70 18.96
CA LEU A 251 5.13 10.72 19.86
C LEU A 251 4.89 9.37 20.55
N THR A 252 5.21 8.27 19.85
CA THR A 252 5.07 6.91 20.39
C THR A 252 6.40 6.32 20.88
N ALA A 253 7.48 7.09 20.92
CA ALA A 253 8.78 6.63 21.47
C ALA A 253 8.65 6.18 22.94
N SER A 254 7.83 6.91 23.71
CA SER A 254 7.45 6.60 25.09
C SER A 254 6.44 5.46 25.24
N GLY A 255 6.12 4.74 24.15
CA GLY A 255 5.15 3.64 24.09
C GLY A 255 5.39 2.47 25.06
N ARG A 256 6.57 2.39 25.69
CA ARG A 256 6.85 1.43 26.78
C ARG A 256 6.17 1.76 28.09
N ARG A 257 5.88 3.05 28.35
CA ARG A 257 5.28 3.50 29.62
C ARG A 257 3.79 3.17 29.71
N PHE A 258 3.08 3.26 28.59
CA PHE A 258 1.63 3.00 28.50
C PHE A 258 1.28 2.11 27.29
N PRO A 259 1.73 0.84 27.26
CA PRO A 259 1.66 0.01 26.06
C PRO A 259 0.24 -0.17 25.51
N ARG A 260 -0.76 -0.36 26.39
CA ARG A 260 -2.16 -0.54 25.99
C ARG A 260 -2.75 0.72 25.35
N LEU A 261 -2.47 1.89 25.93
CA LEU A 261 -2.97 3.18 25.42
C LEU A 261 -2.40 3.47 24.03
N TYR A 262 -1.09 3.30 23.83
CA TYR A 262 -0.47 3.56 22.54
C TYR A 262 -0.83 2.52 21.48
N ASN A 263 -1.11 1.27 21.87
CA ASN A 263 -1.66 0.28 20.96
C ASN A 263 -3.08 0.64 20.52
N LEU A 264 -3.94 1.09 21.45
CA LEU A 264 -5.27 1.62 21.10
C LEU A 264 -5.17 2.83 20.17
N LEU A 265 -4.28 3.77 20.46
CA LEU A 265 -4.05 4.94 19.61
C LEU A 265 -3.61 4.54 18.20
N MET A 266 -2.70 3.57 18.09
CA MET A 266 -2.25 3.04 16.80
C MET A 266 -3.42 2.46 16.00
N TRP A 267 -4.27 1.66 16.65
CA TRP A 267 -5.48 1.12 16.00
C TRP A 267 -6.46 2.23 15.59
N LEU A 268 -6.69 3.23 16.43
CA LEU A 268 -7.57 4.36 16.08
C LEU A 268 -7.05 5.10 14.84
N VAL A 269 -5.75 5.40 14.77
CA VAL A 269 -5.12 6.02 13.60
C VAL A 269 -5.25 5.12 12.37
N LEU A 270 -5.06 3.80 12.53
CA LEU A 270 -5.17 2.86 11.42
C LEU A 270 -6.62 2.75 10.89
N PHE A 271 -7.61 2.77 11.77
CA PHE A 271 -9.03 2.75 11.39
C PHE A 271 -9.40 4.02 10.63
N ILE A 272 -9.07 5.19 11.18
CA ILE A 272 -9.41 6.48 10.58
C ILE A 272 -8.67 6.66 9.25
N GLY A 273 -7.36 6.40 9.20
CA GLY A 273 -6.56 6.54 7.97
C GLY A 273 -7.06 5.63 6.85
N ASN A 274 -7.29 4.33 7.12
CA ASN A 274 -7.85 3.45 6.10
C ASN A 274 -9.25 3.88 5.66
N GLY A 275 -10.11 4.32 6.59
CA GLY A 275 -11.43 4.86 6.24
C GLY A 275 -11.36 6.06 5.30
N LEU A 276 -10.45 7.00 5.59
CA LEU A 276 -10.20 8.17 4.76
C LEU A 276 -9.64 7.79 3.40
N LEU A 277 -8.66 6.89 3.32
CA LEU A 277 -8.12 6.42 2.03
C LEU A 277 -9.19 5.77 1.14
N TRP A 278 -9.96 4.82 1.70
CA TRP A 278 -11.01 4.12 0.97
C TRP A 278 -12.18 5.02 0.57
N SER A 279 -12.38 6.13 1.27
CA SER A 279 -13.39 7.15 0.96
C SER A 279 -12.89 8.17 -0.05
N LEU A 280 -11.75 8.82 0.20
CA LEU A 280 -11.24 9.96 -0.55
C LEU A 280 -10.84 9.58 -1.97
N TYR A 281 -10.13 8.46 -2.16
CA TYR A 281 -9.79 8.00 -3.51
C TYR A 281 -11.04 7.55 -4.29
N ALA A 282 -12.03 6.93 -3.63
CA ALA A 282 -13.30 6.58 -4.27
C ALA A 282 -14.09 7.82 -4.69
N MET A 283 -14.16 8.80 -3.79
CA MET A 283 -14.82 10.09 -4.02
C MET A 283 -14.21 10.82 -5.23
N GLU A 284 -12.88 10.90 -5.31
CA GLU A 284 -12.18 11.51 -6.44
C GLU A 284 -12.36 10.72 -7.74
N TYR A 285 -12.29 9.38 -7.69
CA TYR A 285 -12.53 8.53 -8.85
C TYR A 285 -13.94 8.73 -9.43
N PHE A 286 -14.97 8.74 -8.58
CA PHE A 286 -16.34 8.94 -9.04
C PHE A 286 -16.63 10.39 -9.44
N ALA A 287 -16.03 11.39 -8.78
CA ALA A 287 -16.14 12.79 -9.20
C ALA A 287 -15.59 12.98 -10.63
N ARG A 288 -14.40 12.43 -10.92
CA ARG A 288 -13.82 12.47 -12.27
C ARG A 288 -14.65 11.74 -13.32
N LYS A 289 -15.34 10.66 -12.92
CA LYS A 289 -16.19 9.87 -13.81
C LYS A 289 -17.55 10.52 -14.10
N ASN A 290 -18.18 11.09 -13.09
CA ASN A 290 -19.57 11.57 -13.17
C ASN A 290 -19.66 13.05 -13.57
N CYS A 291 -18.72 13.89 -13.14
CA CYS A 291 -18.76 15.32 -13.46
C CYS A 291 -18.38 15.61 -14.92
N PRO A 292 -18.97 16.64 -15.55
CA PRO A 292 -18.65 17.03 -16.92
C PRO A 292 -17.16 17.37 -17.06
N LYS A 293 -16.53 16.94 -18.15
CA LYS A 293 -15.13 17.27 -18.44
C LYS A 293 -15.00 18.75 -18.77
N LEU A 294 -14.19 19.47 -18.01
CA LEU A 294 -13.91 20.89 -18.22
C LEU A 294 -12.52 21.05 -18.83
N GLU A 295 -12.30 22.11 -19.62
CA GLU A 295 -10.96 22.41 -20.17
C GLU A 295 -9.93 22.76 -19.08
N THR A 296 -10.40 23.16 -17.90
CA THR A 296 -9.59 23.44 -16.71
C THR A 296 -9.26 22.19 -15.88
N ASP A 297 -9.77 21.01 -16.26
CA ASP A 297 -9.52 19.77 -15.53
C ASP A 297 -8.02 19.42 -15.61
N ASN A 298 -7.34 19.53 -14.48
CA ASN A 298 -5.92 19.25 -14.36
C ASN A 298 -5.68 17.90 -13.69
N PHE A 299 -4.55 17.28 -14.04
CA PHE A 299 -4.10 16.04 -13.40
C PHE A 299 -3.77 16.22 -11.91
N PHE A 300 -3.24 17.40 -11.54
CA PHE A 300 -2.75 17.72 -10.19
C PHE A 300 -3.80 18.32 -9.26
N VAL A 301 -4.93 18.78 -9.79
CA VAL A 301 -5.98 19.43 -9.00
C VAL A 301 -7.12 18.43 -8.82
N PRO A 302 -7.51 18.12 -7.57
CA PRO A 302 -8.60 17.18 -7.31
C PRO A 302 -9.93 17.76 -7.75
N LYS A 303 -10.78 16.93 -8.38
CA LYS A 303 -12.09 17.36 -8.89
C LYS A 303 -13.18 17.26 -7.83
N SER A 304 -13.02 16.35 -6.86
CA SER A 304 -14.01 16.00 -5.84
C SER A 304 -14.49 17.15 -4.96
N TRP A 305 -13.74 18.25 -4.90
CA TRP A 305 -14.04 19.42 -4.08
C TRP A 305 -14.63 20.59 -4.88
N SER A 306 -14.47 20.55 -6.21
CA SER A 306 -14.99 21.57 -7.14
C SER A 306 -16.26 21.12 -7.84
N CYS A 307 -16.45 19.82 -8.01
CA CYS A 307 -17.66 19.22 -8.53
C CYS A 307 -17.92 17.88 -7.83
N PRO A 308 -19.01 17.74 -7.06
CA PRO A 308 -20.06 18.74 -6.78
C PRO A 308 -19.60 19.84 -5.81
N GLU A 309 -20.29 20.99 -5.81
CA GLU A 309 -20.05 22.04 -4.80
C GLU A 309 -20.48 21.54 -3.42
N VAL A 310 -19.54 21.52 -2.48
CA VAL A 310 -19.80 21.06 -1.10
C VAL A 310 -20.41 22.21 -0.30
N VAL A 311 -21.71 22.13 -0.04
CA VAL A 311 -22.46 23.17 0.67
C VAL A 311 -22.54 22.84 2.16
N LEU A 312 -22.19 23.83 2.99
CA LEU A 312 -22.39 23.78 4.44
C LEU A 312 -23.82 24.24 4.76
N LYS A 313 -24.57 23.43 5.53
CA LYS A 313 -25.87 23.88 6.04
C LYS A 313 -25.67 25.06 7.00
N PRO A 314 -26.45 26.15 6.87
CA PRO A 314 -26.31 27.33 7.72
C PRO A 314 -26.43 27.04 9.23
N ASN A 315 -27.15 25.97 9.60
CA ASN A 315 -27.41 25.62 11.00
C ASN A 315 -26.50 24.52 11.57
N TRP A 316 -25.49 24.03 10.82
CA TRP A 316 -24.65 22.87 11.22
C TRP A 316 -25.46 21.63 11.68
N ALA A 317 -26.74 21.56 11.31
CA ALA A 317 -27.63 20.50 11.76
C ALA A 317 -27.35 19.23 10.96
N PHE A 318 -26.77 18.23 11.64
CA PHE A 318 -26.67 16.87 11.11
C PHE A 318 -28.02 16.17 11.29
N GLN A 319 -28.66 15.75 10.19
CA GLN A 319 -29.82 14.87 10.29
C GLN A 319 -29.35 13.56 10.95
N ASN A 320 -29.92 13.25 12.11
CA ASN A 320 -29.63 12.04 12.86
C ASN A 320 -29.88 10.81 11.96
N PRO A 321 -28.89 9.95 11.72
CA PRO A 321 -29.05 8.76 10.88
C PRO A 321 -30.01 7.72 11.47
N PHE A 322 -30.42 7.86 12.75
CA PHE A 322 -31.32 6.94 13.44
C PHE A 322 -32.79 7.37 13.46
N ASN A 323 -33.20 8.39 12.69
CA ASN A 323 -34.62 8.62 12.42
C ASN A 323 -35.14 7.55 11.45
N ILE A 324 -35.19 6.31 11.95
CA ILE A 324 -36.04 5.26 11.42
C ILE A 324 -37.46 5.79 11.62
N ILE A 325 -38.15 6.01 10.51
CA ILE A 325 -39.59 6.32 10.49
C ILE A 325 -40.25 5.15 11.25
N TYR A 326 -40.80 5.44 12.42
CA TYR A 326 -41.63 4.50 13.18
C TYR A 326 -42.91 4.16 12.41
#